data_AF-A0A439CQU1-F1
#
_entry.id   AF-A0A439CQU1-F1
#
_cell.length_a   1.000
_cell.length_b   1.000
_cell.length_c   1.000
_cell.angle_alpha   90.00
_cell.angle_beta   90.00
_cell.angle_gamma   90.00
#
_symmetry.space_group_name_H-M   'P 1'
#
loop_
_entity.id
_entity.type
_entity.pdbx_description
1 polymer ?
#
loop_
_entity_poly.entity_id
_entity_poly.type
_entity_poly.pdbx_seq_one_letter_code
_entity_poly.pdbx_strand_id
1 'polypeptide(L)' 'AFRNTDGSVAVVLINGGTAAASVQVKTTGGDSFAAAGATAFLTDNTHDFNETAASFTAGAAAASIPARSIVSIVLR' A
#
# COMPACT_ATOMS: atom_id res chain seq x y z
N ALA A 1 4.57 1.86 8.71
CA ALA A 1 4.51 2.91 7.67
C ALA A 1 5.64 3.90 7.93
N PHE A 2 6.19 4.48 6.86
CA PHE A 2 7.36 5.35 6.92
C PHE A 2 7.11 6.56 6.02
N ARG A 3 7.42 7.76 6.50
CA ARG A 3 7.47 8.97 5.67
C ARG A 3 8.91 9.17 5.21
N ASN A 4 9.10 9.25 3.90
CA ASN A 4 10.40 9.50 3.28
C ASN A 4 10.73 11.00 3.30
N THR A 5 12.00 11.34 3.12
CA THR A 5 12.46 12.74 3.07
C THR A 5 11.93 13.50 1.85
N ASP A 6 11.52 12.78 0.80
CA ASP A 6 10.85 13.34 -0.38
C ASP A 6 9.35 13.61 -0.17
N GLY A 7 8.82 13.32 1.02
CA GLY A 7 7.43 13.52 1.39
C GLY A 7 6.51 12.33 1.13
N SER A 8 6.93 11.34 0.33
CA SER A 8 6.13 10.13 0.08
C SER A 8 5.96 9.28 1.34
N VAL A 9 4.90 8.47 1.37
CA VAL A 9 4.65 7.53 2.49
C VAL A 9 4.64 6.10 1.97
N ALA A 10 5.53 5.27 2.52
CA ALA A 10 5.56 3.84 2.27
C ALA A 10 4.82 3.08 3.39
N VAL A 11 3.90 2.20 3.00
CA VAL A 11 3.15 1.32 3.89
C VAL A 11 3.40 -0.12 3.49
N VAL A 12 3.92 -0.92 4.41
CA VAL A 12 4.14 -2.36 4.18
C VAL A 12 3.05 -3.13 4.92
N LEU A 13 2.31 -3.94 4.18
CA LEU A 13 1.25 -4.80 4.70
C LEU A 13 1.67 -6.25 4.53
N ILE A 14 1.50 -7.06 5.57
CA ILE A 14 1.82 -8.49 5.56
C ILE A 14 0.53 -9.25 5.84
N ASN A 15 0.10 -10.09 4.90
CA ASN A 15 -1.03 -10.99 5.10
C ASN A 15 -0.54 -12.39 5.42
N GLY A 16 -0.48 -12.71 6.71
CA GLY A 16 -0.21 -14.06 7.22
C GLY A 16 -1.42 -14.99 7.20
N GLY A 17 -2.53 -14.63 6.57
CA GLY A 17 -3.73 -15.45 6.43
C GLY A 17 -3.67 -16.42 5.25
N THR A 18 -4.72 -17.23 5.12
CA THR A 18 -4.92 -18.18 4.00
C THR A 18 -5.84 -17.64 2.90
N ALA A 19 -6.43 -16.47 3.10
CA ALA A 19 -7.30 -15.80 2.14
C ALA A 19 -6.81 -14.36 1.89
N ALA A 20 -7.19 -13.80 0.75
CA ALA A 20 -6.91 -12.40 0.44
C ALA A 20 -7.65 -11.46 1.41
N ALA A 21 -7.03 -10.33 1.74
CA ALA A 21 -7.62 -9.29 2.57
C ALA A 21 -7.68 -7.98 1.80
N SER A 22 -8.86 -7.35 1.75
CA SER A 22 -9.02 -6.00 1.19
C SER A 22 -8.63 -4.97 2.25
N VAL A 23 -7.73 -4.05 1.91
CA VAL A 23 -7.29 -2.99 2.82
C VAL A 23 -7.46 -1.62 2.18
N GLN A 24 -7.83 -0.65 3.01
CA GLN A 24 -7.77 0.77 2.68
C GLN A 24 -6.73 1.46 3.57
N VAL A 25 -5.85 2.24 2.94
CA VAL A 25 -4.82 3.04 3.61
C VAL A 25 -5.16 4.51 3.42
N LYS A 26 -5.35 5.22 4.53
CA LYS A 26 -5.58 6.66 4.56
C LYS A 26 -4.64 7.29 5.59
N THR A 27 -4.03 8.40 5.23
CA THR A 27 -3.23 9.21 6.16
C THR A 27 -4.12 10.21 6.89
N THR A 28 -3.98 10.30 8.21
CA THR A 28 -4.67 11.28 9.05
C THR A 28 -3.67 11.95 10.00
N GLY A 29 -3.85 13.24 10.29
CA GLY A 29 -3.23 13.88 11.46
C GLY A 29 -1.77 14.35 11.39
N GLY A 30 -1.30 14.96 10.29
CA GLY A 30 0.01 15.65 10.28
C GLY A 30 0.26 16.40 8.96
N ASP A 31 0.98 17.52 9.04
CA ASP A 31 1.43 18.44 7.97
C ASP A 31 0.87 18.15 6.56
N SER A 32 -0.34 18.63 6.26
CA SER A 32 -0.98 18.70 4.93
C SER A 32 -0.61 17.60 3.91
N PHE A 33 -0.32 16.36 4.32
CA PHE A 33 0.10 15.32 3.41
C PHE A 33 -1.12 14.90 2.60
N ALA A 34 -1.20 15.44 1.38
CA ALA A 34 -2.25 15.20 0.43
C ALA A 34 -1.67 14.34 -0.69
N ALA A 35 -1.66 13.02 -0.48
CA ALA A 35 -1.31 12.10 -1.54
C ALA A 35 -2.21 12.36 -2.76
N ALA A 36 -1.61 12.44 -3.93
CA ALA A 36 -2.25 12.56 -5.23
C ALA A 36 -2.41 11.19 -5.94
N GLY A 37 -1.74 10.15 -5.45
CA GLY A 37 -1.83 8.80 -5.99
C GLY A 37 -1.20 7.73 -5.11
N ALA A 38 -1.34 6.49 -5.56
CA ALA A 38 -0.71 5.33 -4.94
C ALA A 38 -0.22 4.34 -5.99
N THR A 39 0.88 3.65 -5.68
CA THR A 39 1.38 2.49 -6.43
C THR A 39 1.60 1.35 -5.44
N ALA A 40 1.30 0.11 -5.83
CA ALA A 40 1.45 -1.06 -4.98
C ALA A 40 2.36 -2.11 -5.60
N PHE A 41 3.14 -2.78 -4.77
CA PHE A 41 4.07 -3.84 -5.16
C PHE A 41 3.83 -5.08 -4.31
N LEU A 42 3.70 -6.23 -4.96
CA LEU A 42 3.43 -7.53 -4.36
C LEU A 42 4.71 -8.36 -4.28
N THR A 43 4.90 -9.01 -3.14
CA THR A 43 5.86 -10.11 -2.97
C THR A 43 5.14 -11.30 -2.37
N ASP A 44 5.21 -12.44 -3.04
CA ASP A 44 4.67 -13.72 -2.58
C ASP A 44 5.52 -14.89 -3.12
N ASN A 45 4.98 -16.11 -3.12
CA ASN A 45 5.71 -17.30 -3.60
C ASN A 45 5.94 -17.33 -5.12
N THR A 46 5.31 -16.43 -5.87
CA THR A 46 5.34 -16.35 -7.34
C THR A 46 5.66 -14.95 -7.89
N HIS A 47 5.74 -13.94 -7.03
CA HIS A 47 6.02 -12.55 -7.38
C HIS A 47 7.19 -12.00 -6.56
N ASP A 48 8.17 -11.43 -7.24
CA ASP A 48 9.33 -10.76 -6.65
C ASP A 48 9.21 -9.25 -6.89
N PHE A 49 8.47 -8.57 -6.01
CA PHE A 49 8.24 -7.11 -6.07
C PHE A 49 7.56 -6.64 -7.36
N ASN A 50 6.59 -7.40 -7.86
CA ASN A 50 5.81 -7.05 -9.05
C ASN A 50 4.80 -5.93 -8.72
N GLU A 51 4.60 -4.99 -9.65
CA GLU A 51 3.51 -4.01 -9.53
C GLU A 51 2.16 -4.74 -9.50
N THR A 52 1.26 -4.30 -8.63
CA THR A 52 -0.09 -4.85 -8.49
C THR A 52 -1.13 -3.75 -8.45
N ALA A 53 -2.39 -4.12 -8.66
CA ALA A 53 -3.49 -3.16 -8.73
C ALA A 53 -3.72 -2.47 -7.37
N ALA A 54 -3.69 -1.14 -7.40
CA ALA A 54 -4.19 -0.28 -6.33
C ALA A 54 -5.09 0.79 -6.93
N SER A 55 -6.20 1.10 -6.26
CA SER A 55 -7.01 2.26 -6.57
C SER A 55 -6.70 3.39 -5.60
N PHE A 56 -6.88 4.64 -6.05
CA PHE A 56 -6.70 5.81 -5.22
C PHE A 56 -7.87 6.78 -5.41
N THR A 57 -8.66 6.96 -4.35
CA THR A 57 -9.86 7.81 -4.38
C THR A 57 -9.99 8.55 -3.06
N ALA A 58 -10.30 9.85 -3.12
CA ALA A 58 -10.56 10.69 -1.95
C ALA A 58 -9.43 10.64 -0.89
N GLY A 59 -8.17 10.61 -1.33
CA GLY A 59 -7.01 10.59 -0.43
C GLY A 59 -6.72 9.24 0.22
N ALA A 60 -7.35 8.16 -0.25
CA ALA A 60 -7.16 6.81 0.28
C ALA A 60 -6.77 5.84 -0.82
N ALA A 61 -5.74 5.03 -0.56
CA ALA A 61 -5.36 3.91 -1.40
C ALA A 61 -6.13 2.65 -0.99
N ALA A 62 -6.58 1.85 -1.94
CA ALA A 62 -7.16 0.54 -1.68
C ALA A 62 -6.47 -0.54 -2.51
N ALA A 63 -6.19 -1.69 -1.88
CA ALA A 63 -5.56 -2.83 -2.52
C ALA A 63 -6.04 -4.14 -1.91
N SER A 64 -5.97 -5.23 -2.68
CA SER A 64 -6.08 -6.59 -2.16
C SER A 64 -4.70 -7.07 -1.75
N ILE A 65 -4.58 -7.65 -0.56
CA ILE A 65 -3.37 -8.27 -0.03
C ILE A 65 -3.56 -9.79 -0.12
N PRO A 66 -3.00 -10.49 -1.11
CA PRO A 66 -3.18 -11.93 -1.28
C PRO A 66 -2.77 -12.74 -0.03
N ALA A 67 -3.25 -13.97 0.08
CA ALA A 67 -2.82 -14.87 1.14
C ALA A 67 -1.29 -15.06 1.11
N ARG A 68 -0.65 -15.13 2.29
CA ARG A 68 0.80 -15.39 2.42
C ARG A 68 1.68 -14.41 1.63
N SER A 69 1.30 -13.14 1.60
CA SER A 69 2.00 -12.13 0.81
C SER A 69 2.40 -10.89 1.62
N ILE A 70 3.29 -10.11 1.02
CA ILE A 70 3.62 -8.75 1.42
C ILE A 70 3.19 -7.83 0.29
N VAL A 71 2.47 -6.76 0.61
CA VAL A 71 2.20 -5.66 -0.33
C VAL A 71 2.76 -4.37 0.23
N SER A 72 3.61 -3.71 -0.55
CA SER A 72 4.12 -2.38 -0.26
C SER A 72 3.34 -1.35 -1.06
N ILE A 73 2.71 -0.38 -0.40
CA ILE A 73 2.00 0.73 -1.03
C ILE A 73 2.82 2.00 -0.82
N VAL A 74 3.08 2.72 -1.91
CA VAL A 74 3.73 4.04 -1.89
C VAL A 74 2.68 5.10 -2.24
N LEU A 75 2.43 6.02 -1.31
CA LEU A 75 1.57 7.18 -1.47
C LEU A 75 2.42 8.40 -1.84
N ARG A 76 2.02 9.14 -2.87
CA ARG A 76 2.68 10.34 -3.37
C ARG A 76 1.67 11.39 -3.78
#